data_AF-A0A6G3WNI4-F1
#
_entry.id   AF-A0A6G3WNI4-F1
#
_cell.length_a   1.000
_cell.length_b   1.000
_cell.length_c   1.000
_cell.angle_alpha   90.00
_cell.angle_beta   90.00
_cell.angle_gamma   90.00
#
_symmetry.space_group_name_H-M   'P 1'
#
loop_
_entity.id
_entity.type
_entity.pdbx_description
1 polymer ?
#
loop_
_entity_poly.entity_id
_entity_poly.type
_entity_poly.pdbx_seq_one_letter_code
_entity_poly.pdbx_strand_id
1 'polypeptide(L)' 'MVSTAAVPNLAFRRLRGQRSAGEFAAVVRRAAREIGEQVACDARYIGRVESGEIRCPNYAYERV' A
#
# COMPACT_ATOMS: atom_id res chain seq x y z
N MET A 1 -19.16 0.67 -20.26
CA MET A 1 -18.02 0.23 -19.42
C MET A 1 -17.50 1.46 -18.69
N VAL A 2 -17.80 1.61 -17.40
CA VAL A 2 -17.27 2.72 -16.60
C VAL A 2 -15.81 2.40 -16.31
N SER A 3 -14.90 2.96 -17.10
CA SER A 3 -13.50 3.07 -16.71
C SER A 3 -13.47 4.07 -15.55
N THR A 4 -13.64 3.57 -14.32
CA THR A 4 -13.33 4.34 -13.12
C THR A 4 -11.84 4.66 -13.22
N ALA A 5 -11.50 5.86 -13.67
CA ALA A 5 -10.11 6.30 -13.72
C ALA A 5 -9.53 6.05 -12.32
N ALA A 6 -8.44 5.28 -12.27
CA ALA A 6 -7.75 4.97 -11.03
C ALA A 6 -7.39 6.30 -10.35
N VAL A 7 -8.08 6.64 -9.26
CA VAL A 7 -7.83 7.89 -8.54
C VAL A 7 -6.57 7.68 -7.71
N PRO A 8 -5.49 8.43 -7.95
CA PRO A 8 -4.24 8.18 -7.26
C PRO A 8 -4.41 8.37 -5.75
N ASN A 9 -3.88 7.43 -4.96
CA ASN A 9 -3.96 7.50 -3.50
C ASN A 9 -2.92 8.50 -2.98
N LEU A 10 -3.30 9.77 -2.96
CA LEU A 10 -2.46 10.87 -2.49
C LEU A 10 -2.13 10.77 -1.00
N ALA A 11 -2.97 10.13 -0.20
CA ALA A 11 -2.70 9.91 1.22
C ALA A 11 -1.51 8.95 1.41
N PHE A 12 -1.50 7.85 0.65
CA PHE A 12 -0.39 6.91 0.65
C PHE A 12 0.91 7.56 0.14
N ARG A 13 0.79 8.39 -0.90
CA ARG A 13 1.91 9.18 -1.44
C ARG A 13 2.50 10.13 -0.40
N ARG A 14 1.65 10.77 0.41
CA ARG A 14 2.09 11.63 1.54
C ARG A 14 2.78 10.82 2.64
N LEU A 15 2.26 9.64 2.98
CA LEU A 15 2.89 8.73 3.96
C LEU A 15 4.25 8.20 3.49
N ARG A 16 4.39 7.90 2.20
CA ARG A 16 5.68 7.51 1.62
C ARG A 16 6.68 8.67 1.61
N GLY A 17 6.20 9.89 1.38
CA GLY A 17 7.04 11.07 1.29
C GLY A 17 8.09 10.92 0.18
N GLN A 18 9.35 11.17 0.51
CA GLN A 18 10.48 11.05 -0.43
C GLN A 18 11.05 9.64 -0.56
N ARG A 19 10.57 8.66 0.22
CA ARG A 19 11.10 7.28 0.19
C ARG A 19 10.70 6.60 -1.11
N SER A 20 11.55 5.72 -1.63
CA SER A 20 11.15 4.85 -2.74
C SER A 20 10.05 3.87 -2.32
N ALA A 21 9.31 3.31 -3.29
CA ALA A 21 8.28 2.31 -2.98
C ALA A 21 8.86 1.07 -2.26
N GLY A 22 10.08 0.66 -2.60
CA GLY A 22 10.77 -0.45 -1.93
C GLY A 22 11.14 -0.16 -0.49
N GLU A 23 11.66 1.04 -0.21
CA GLU A 23 11.98 1.48 1.16
C GLU A 23 10.72 1.60 2.02
N PHE A 24 9.64 2.14 1.44
CA PHE A 24 8.37 2.21 2.16
C PHE A 24 7.82 0.81 2.47
N ALA A 25 7.86 -0.12 1.51
CA ALA A 25 7.48 -1.51 1.74
C ALA A 25 8.29 -2.18 2.86
N ALA A 26 9.59 -1.91 2.94
CA ALA A 26 10.44 -2.47 3.99
C ALA A 26 10.07 -1.93 5.38
N VAL A 27 9.82 -0.62 5.49
CA VAL A 27 9.36 0.00 6.75
C VAL A 27 7.99 -0.52 7.15
N VAL A 28 7.04 -0.63 6.22
CA VAL A 28 5.70 -1.18 6.48
C VAL A 28 5.78 -2.64 6.93
N ARG A 29 6.59 -3.47 6.27
CA ARG A 29 6.80 -4.87 6.68
C ARG A 29 7.42 -4.98 8.07
N ARG A 30 8.36 -4.11 8.40
CA ARG A 30 8.95 -4.05 9.74
C ARG A 30 7.93 -3.64 10.80
N ALA A 31 7.18 -2.56 10.56
CA ALA A 31 6.14 -2.10 11.47
C ALA A 31 5.03 -3.15 11.65
N ALA A 32 4.63 -3.82 10.58
CA ALA A 32 3.70 -4.96 10.64
C ALA A 32 4.24 -6.08 11.54
N ARG A 33 5.51 -6.44 11.39
CA ARG A 33 6.12 -7.48 12.24
C ARG A 33 6.19 -7.06 13.71
N GLU A 34 6.41 -5.79 13.99
CA GLU A 34 6.43 -5.25 15.36
C GLU A 34 5.04 -5.33 16.03
N ILE A 35 3.95 -5.22 15.27
CA ILE A 35 2.57 -5.41 15.77
C ILE A 35 2.10 -6.88 15.73
N GLY A 36 2.97 -7.82 15.31
CA GLY A 36 2.64 -9.24 15.20
C GLY A 36 1.93 -9.64 13.89
N GLU A 37 1.81 -8.72 12.93
CA GLU A 37 1.19 -8.95 11.63
C GLU A 37 2.21 -9.31 10.54
N GLN A 38 1.80 -10.17 9.61
CA GLN A 38 2.61 -10.52 8.44
C GLN A 38 1.98 -9.95 7.17
N VAL A 39 2.51 -8.82 6.71
CA VAL A 39 2.01 -8.14 5.51
C VAL A 39 2.93 -8.44 4.31
N ALA A 40 2.36 -8.92 3.21
CA ALA A 40 3.04 -9.14 1.93
C ALA A 40 3.24 -7.83 1.12
N CYS A 41 3.51 -6.71 1.80
CA CYS A 41 3.62 -5.40 1.15
C CYS A 41 4.95 -5.31 0.39
N ASP A 42 4.88 -5.15 -0.93
CA ASP A 42 6.04 -4.99 -1.82
C ASP A 42 5.97 -3.67 -2.62
N ALA A 43 7.05 -3.36 -3.34
CA ALA A 43 7.14 -2.13 -4.13
C ALA A 43 6.08 -2.07 -5.25
N ARG A 44 5.67 -3.21 -5.82
CA ARG A 44 4.63 -3.28 -6.86
C ARG A 44 3.26 -3.01 -6.26
N TYR A 45 2.96 -3.58 -5.11
CA TYR A 45 1.73 -3.35 -4.37
C TYR A 45 1.55 -1.87 -4.05
N ILE A 46 2.59 -1.22 -3.53
CA ILE A 46 2.57 0.22 -3.25
C ILE A 46 2.33 1.02 -4.52
N GLY A 47 3.00 0.69 -5.63
CA GLY A 47 2.78 1.36 -6.92
C GLY A 47 1.32 1.26 -7.40
N ARG A 48 0.67 0.10 -7.21
CA ARG A 48 -0.73 -0.14 -7.57
C ARG A 48 -1.72 0.55 -6.62
N VAL A 49 -1.39 0.68 -5.35
CA VAL A 49 -2.18 1.47 -4.39
C VAL A 49 -2.04 2.97 -4.68
N GLU A 50 -0.83 3.46 -4.94
CA GLU A 50 -0.57 4.87 -5.27
C GLU A 50 -1.21 5.28 -6.59
N SER A 51 -1.22 4.40 -7.60
CA SER A 51 -1.88 4.66 -8.88
C SER A 51 -3.40 4.63 -8.79
N GLY A 52 -3.97 4.11 -7.69
CA GLY A 52 -5.41 3.94 -7.52
C GLY A 52 -5.97 2.68 -8.20
N GLU A 53 -5.09 1.80 -8.71
CA GLU A 53 -5.49 0.52 -9.30
C GLU A 53 -6.09 -0.40 -8.23
N ILE A 54 -5.61 -0.28 -7.00
CA ILE A 54 -6.18 -0.92 -5.81
C ILE A 54 -6.95 0.13 -5.01
N ARG A 55 -8.28 0.19 -5.20
CA ARG A 55 -9.17 1.12 -4.48
C ARG A 55 -9.38 0.77 -3.01
N CYS A 56 -9.42 -0.53 -2.71
CA CYS A 56 -9.51 -1.05 -1.35
C CYS A 56 -8.41 -2.11 -1.21
N PRO A 57 -7.39 -1.91 -0.36
CA PRO A 57 -6.43 -2.95 -0.05
C PRO A 57 -7.12 -4.03 0.81
N ASN A 58 -8.06 -4.80 0.25
CA ASN A 58 -8.74 -5.86 1.01
C ASN A 58 -8.29 -7.27 0.62
N TYR A 59 -7.41 -7.76 1.47
CA TYR A 59 -7.37 -9.13 2.01
C TYR A 59 -6.58 -9.15 3.34
N ALA A 60 -5.70 -8.15 3.59
CA ALA A 60 -4.87 -8.08 4.80
C ALA A 60 -5.50 -7.35 6.00
N TYR A 61 -6.62 -6.63 5.82
CA TYR A 61 -7.30 -5.90 6.91
C TYR A 61 -8.57 -6.61 7.42
N GLU A 62 -8.92 -7.77 6.86
CA GLU A 62 -10.08 -8.57 7.30
C GLU A 62 -9.77 -9.54 8.47
N ARG A 63 -8.51 -9.64 8.92
CA ARG A 63 -8.17 -10.58 9.99
C ARG A 63 -8.32 -9.92 11.36
N VAL A 64 -9.51 -10.16 11.93
CA VAL A 64 -9.80 -10.27 13.36
C VAL A 64 -8.96 -11.38 13.98
#